data_AF-A0AA51QV31-F1
#
_entry.id   AF-A0AA51QV31-F1
#
_cell.length_a   1.000
_cell.length_b   1.000
_cell.length_c   1.000
_cell.angle_alpha   90.00
_cell.angle_beta   90.00
_cell.angle_gamma   90.00
#
_symmetry.space_group_name_H-M   'P 1'
#
loop_
_entity.id
_entity.type
_entity.pdbx_description
1 polymer ?
#
loop_
_entity_poly.entity_id
_entity_poly.type
_entity_poly.pdbx_seq_one_letter_code
_entity_poly.pdbx_strand_id
1 'polypeptide(L)'
;MPSNAPTFADLLSSCRRSALHLELRDSYAPTPRFEAWQKGVRIDWDDRASWWDDYLQNTADTVARGVVMRRARIVSEPVSEYIRWEHEMTRELTEAGELVRWLPRRRTTDLALPGNDFWIFDGRLARVHHFDGNGAVVADEFTEDPALLKHLASAFESVWERATPHENYQI
;
A
#
# COMPACT_ATOMS: atom_id res chain seq x y z
N MET A 1 8.70 -23.91 -13.50
CA MET A 1 7.31 -23.63 -13.91
C MET A 1 7.08 -22.16 -13.63
N PRO A 2 6.70 -21.32 -14.60
CA PRO A 2 6.25 -19.97 -14.27
C PRO A 2 5.06 -20.10 -13.31
N SER A 3 5.04 -19.32 -12.22
CA SER A 3 3.95 -19.37 -11.26
C SER A 3 2.64 -18.97 -11.97
N ASN A 4 1.62 -19.82 -11.91
CA ASN A 4 0.25 -19.53 -12.38
C ASN A 4 -0.47 -18.42 -11.56
N ALA A 5 0.27 -17.67 -10.75
CA ALA A 5 -0.28 -16.60 -9.93
C ALA A 5 -0.51 -15.35 -10.81
N PRO A 6 -1.65 -14.65 -10.65
CA PRO A 6 -1.92 -13.42 -11.38
C PRO A 6 -0.86 -12.36 -11.04
N THR A 7 -0.45 -11.58 -12.03
CA THR A 7 0.39 -10.42 -11.76
C THR A 7 -0.42 -9.34 -11.05
N PHE A 8 0.25 -8.37 -10.43
CA PHE A 8 -0.47 -7.25 -9.81
C PHE A 8 -1.26 -6.43 -10.84
N ALA A 9 -0.74 -6.27 -12.06
CA ALA A 9 -1.47 -5.63 -13.16
C ALA A 9 -2.73 -6.41 -13.55
N ASP A 10 -2.69 -7.75 -13.53
CA ASP A 10 -3.87 -8.59 -13.76
C ASP A 10 -4.93 -8.37 -12.66
N LEU A 11 -4.51 -8.24 -11.40
CA LEU A 11 -5.40 -7.97 -10.28
C LEU A 11 -6.08 -6.59 -10.40
N LEU A 12 -5.31 -5.55 -10.70
CA LEU A 12 -5.86 -4.20 -10.88
C LEU A 12 -6.80 -4.13 -12.09
N SER A 13 -6.39 -4.70 -13.23
CA SER A 13 -7.20 -4.71 -14.45
C SER A 13 -8.52 -5.49 -14.29
N SER A 14 -8.53 -6.54 -13.45
CA SER A 14 -9.72 -7.34 -13.16
C SER A 14 -10.61 -6.77 -12.03
N CYS A 15 -10.09 -5.87 -11.20
CA CYS A 15 -10.85 -5.19 -10.15
C CYS A 15 -11.95 -4.28 -10.72
N ARG A 16 -13.11 -4.23 -10.04
CA ARG A 16 -14.34 -3.55 -10.53
C ARG A 16 -14.96 -2.57 -9.54
N ARG A 17 -14.70 -2.68 -8.25
CA ARG A 17 -15.37 -1.90 -7.19
C ARG A 17 -14.38 -1.24 -6.27
N SER A 18 -13.44 -2.01 -5.71
CA SER A 18 -12.53 -1.49 -4.69
C SER A 18 -11.27 -2.34 -4.55
N ALA A 19 -10.14 -1.67 -4.35
CA ALA A 19 -8.89 -2.29 -3.92
C ALA A 19 -8.43 -1.65 -2.60
N LEU A 20 -8.22 -2.47 -1.57
CA LEU A 20 -7.82 -2.04 -0.23
C LEU A 20 -6.42 -2.56 0.06
N HIS A 21 -5.51 -1.72 0.55
CA HIS A 21 -4.13 -2.11 0.90
C HIS A 21 -3.77 -1.69 2.31
N LEU A 22 -3.44 -2.65 3.18
CA LEU A 22 -2.93 -2.38 4.53
C LEU A 22 -1.44 -2.67 4.61
N GLU A 23 -0.67 -1.68 5.05
CA GLU A 23 0.77 -1.79 5.33
C GLU A 23 1.04 -1.55 6.81
N LEU A 24 1.78 -2.45 7.44
CA LEU A 24 2.00 -2.47 8.90
C LEU A 24 3.46 -2.24 9.30
N ARG A 25 4.39 -2.32 8.33
CA ARG A 25 5.84 -2.30 8.59
C ARG A 25 6.38 -0.87 8.59
N ASP A 26 7.45 -0.66 9.37
CA ASP A 26 8.22 0.59 9.39
C ASP A 26 9.38 0.63 8.38
N SER A 27 9.57 -0.47 7.65
CA SER A 27 10.55 -0.57 6.57
C SER A 27 10.31 -1.83 5.73
N TYR A 28 10.55 -1.70 4.43
CA TYR A 28 10.72 -2.82 3.51
C TYR A 28 12.18 -2.90 3.04
N ALA A 29 12.50 -3.92 2.22
CA ALA A 29 13.83 -4.03 1.64
C ALA A 29 14.21 -2.77 0.85
N PRO A 30 15.43 -2.24 1.00
CA PRO A 30 15.90 -1.08 0.26
C PRO A 30 15.72 -1.25 -1.26
N THR A 31 15.27 -0.19 -1.90
CA THR A 31 15.16 -0.11 -3.36
C THR A 31 16.19 0.88 -3.91
N PRO A 32 16.56 0.80 -5.20
CA PRO A 32 17.42 1.82 -5.81
C PRO A 32 16.87 3.25 -5.69
N ARG A 33 15.54 3.44 -5.72
CA ARG A 33 14.91 4.76 -5.49
C ARG A 33 15.11 5.23 -4.05
N PHE A 34 14.95 4.37 -3.06
CA PHE A 34 15.21 4.70 -1.66
C PHE A 34 16.69 5.06 -1.44
N GLU A 35 17.61 4.26 -1.98
CA GLU A 35 19.05 4.53 -1.88
C GLU A 35 19.47 5.84 -2.55
N ALA A 36 18.89 6.16 -3.72
CA ALA A 36 19.12 7.43 -4.40
C ALA A 36 18.58 8.60 -3.56
N TRP A 37 17.41 8.45 -2.96
CA TRP A 37 16.82 9.44 -2.07
C TRP A 37 17.70 9.69 -0.82
N GLN A 38 18.26 8.64 -0.22
CA GLN A 38 19.21 8.78 0.88
C GLN A 38 20.47 9.57 0.48
N LYS A 39 20.87 9.52 -0.79
CA LYS A 39 21.98 10.29 -1.36
C LYS A 39 21.60 11.72 -1.76
N GLY A 40 20.36 12.15 -1.49
CA GLY A 40 19.89 13.50 -1.80
C GLY A 40 19.22 13.67 -3.16
N VAL A 41 19.05 12.59 -3.94
CA VAL A 41 18.28 12.65 -5.20
C VAL A 41 16.82 12.87 -4.86
N ARG A 42 16.15 13.79 -5.56
CA ARG A 42 14.73 14.10 -5.37
C ARG A 42 13.99 13.97 -6.70
N ILE A 43 12.70 13.67 -6.60
CA ILE A 43 11.82 13.63 -7.76
C ILE A 43 11.58 15.05 -8.25
N ASP A 44 11.70 15.24 -9.57
CA ASP A 44 11.21 16.45 -10.22
C ASP A 44 9.70 16.31 -10.40
N TRP A 45 8.96 16.85 -9.45
CA TRP A 45 7.50 16.77 -9.47
C TRP A 45 6.85 17.58 -10.60
N ASP A 46 7.59 18.49 -11.23
CA ASP A 46 7.10 19.28 -12.37
C ASP A 46 7.29 18.52 -13.71
N ASP A 47 8.20 17.54 -13.77
CA ASP A 47 8.36 16.62 -14.89
C ASP A 47 7.73 15.25 -14.61
N ARG A 48 6.42 15.16 -14.83
CA ARG A 48 5.64 13.92 -14.65
C ARG A 48 6.24 12.72 -15.39
N ALA A 49 6.79 12.91 -16.59
CA ALA A 49 7.32 11.80 -17.38
C ALA A 49 8.56 11.15 -16.74
N SER A 50 9.27 11.87 -15.86
CA SER A 50 10.46 11.37 -15.17
C SER A 50 10.17 10.34 -14.07
N TRP A 51 8.96 10.35 -13.51
CA TRP A 51 8.59 9.52 -12.35
C TRP A 51 7.30 8.71 -12.53
N TRP A 52 6.50 9.01 -13.55
CA TRP A 52 5.30 8.24 -13.87
C TRP A 52 5.67 6.91 -14.51
N ASP A 53 5.36 5.80 -13.83
CA ASP A 53 5.66 4.44 -14.30
C ASP A 53 4.39 3.65 -14.64
N ASP A 54 4.57 2.40 -15.08
CA ASP A 54 3.47 1.50 -15.44
C ASP A 54 2.56 1.18 -14.24
N TYR A 55 3.09 1.16 -13.02
CA TYR A 55 2.29 0.92 -11.82
C TYR A 55 1.31 2.09 -11.59
N LEU A 56 1.80 3.33 -11.71
CA LEU A 56 0.99 4.54 -11.57
C LEU A 56 -0.01 4.67 -12.70
N GLN A 57 0.38 4.30 -13.93
CA GLN A 57 -0.54 4.24 -15.06
C GLN A 57 -1.67 3.22 -14.81
N ASN A 58 -1.35 1.99 -14.39
CA ASN A 58 -2.34 0.97 -14.07
C ASN A 58 -3.28 1.39 -12.93
N THR A 59 -2.76 2.10 -11.93
CA THR A 59 -3.53 2.67 -10.82
C THR A 59 -4.51 3.72 -11.33
N ALA A 60 -4.03 4.69 -12.12
CA ALA A 60 -4.85 5.74 -12.69
C ALA A 60 -5.95 5.18 -13.61
N ASP A 61 -5.62 4.21 -14.47
CA ASP A 61 -6.60 3.55 -15.33
C ASP A 61 -7.64 2.78 -14.51
N THR A 62 -7.25 2.21 -13.37
CA THR A 62 -8.15 1.49 -12.46
C THR A 62 -9.12 2.43 -11.77
N VAL A 63 -8.63 3.57 -11.27
CA VAL A 63 -9.45 4.63 -10.71
C VAL A 63 -10.38 5.23 -11.78
N ALA A 64 -9.90 5.45 -12.99
CA ALA A 64 -10.71 5.96 -14.11
C ALA A 64 -11.87 5.03 -14.50
N ARG A 65 -11.75 3.72 -14.25
CA ARG A 65 -12.86 2.75 -14.40
C ARG A 65 -13.89 2.82 -13.26
N GLY A 66 -13.70 3.68 -12.26
CA GLY A 66 -14.58 3.84 -11.11
C GLY A 66 -14.23 2.97 -9.90
N VAL A 67 -13.06 2.31 -9.89
CA VAL A 67 -12.60 1.52 -8.74
C VAL A 67 -12.09 2.44 -7.64
N VAL A 68 -12.55 2.21 -6.41
CA VAL A 68 -12.06 2.95 -5.23
C VAL A 68 -10.80 2.27 -4.69
N MET A 69 -9.64 2.89 -4.88
CA MET A 69 -8.36 2.41 -4.34
C MET A 69 -8.02 3.12 -3.03
N ARG A 70 -7.77 2.35 -1.96
CA ARG A 70 -7.48 2.88 -0.62
C ARG A 70 -6.27 2.18 -0.02
N ARG A 71 -5.36 2.96 0.55
CA ARG A 71 -4.19 2.48 1.30
C ARG A 71 -4.15 3.05 2.69
N ALA A 72 -4.04 2.17 3.67
CA ALA A 72 -3.80 2.54 5.05
C ALA A 72 -2.41 2.07 5.47
N ARG A 73 -1.62 2.97 6.05
CA ARG A 73 -0.31 2.66 6.62
C ARG A 73 -0.35 2.83 8.12
N ILE A 74 0.12 1.84 8.85
CA ILE A 74 0.34 1.97 10.29
C ILE A 74 1.83 2.11 10.54
N VAL A 75 2.24 3.25 11.11
CA VAL A 75 3.65 3.61 11.26
C VAL A 75 4.02 3.91 12.72
N SER A 76 5.23 3.56 13.11
CA SER A 76 5.83 3.98 14.37
C SER A 76 6.19 5.47 14.31
N GLU A 77 6.11 6.14 15.46
CA GLU A 77 6.54 7.52 15.63
C GLU A 77 7.55 7.61 16.78
N PRO A 78 8.71 8.27 16.61
CA PRO A 78 9.21 8.91 15.38
C PRO A 78 9.37 7.94 14.20
N VAL A 79 9.11 8.42 12.98
CA VAL A 79 9.13 7.57 11.78
C VAL A 79 10.56 7.17 11.39
N SER A 80 10.69 6.01 10.75
CA SER A 80 11.96 5.59 10.15
C SER A 80 12.33 6.48 8.95
N GLU A 81 13.59 6.42 8.50
CA GLU A 81 13.99 7.07 7.24
C GLU A 81 13.20 6.53 6.04
N TYR A 82 12.91 5.23 6.06
CA TYR A 82 12.16 4.59 5.00
C TYR A 82 10.71 5.11 4.95
N ILE A 83 10.03 5.25 6.10
CA ILE A 83 8.70 5.86 6.16
C ILE A 83 8.74 7.34 5.77
N ARG A 84 9.82 8.07 6.10
CA ARG A 84 9.98 9.45 5.62
C ARG A 84 10.04 9.52 4.09
N TRP A 85 10.80 8.60 3.48
CA TRP A 85 10.85 8.47 2.02
C TRP A 85 9.49 8.08 1.44
N GLU A 86 8.82 7.07 1.99
CA GLU A 86 7.49 6.66 1.52
C GLU A 86 6.45 7.76 1.65
N HIS A 87 6.49 8.54 2.74
CA HIS A 87 5.62 9.69 2.92
C HIS A 87 5.83 10.73 1.82
N GLU A 88 7.08 11.05 1.48
CA GLU A 88 7.41 11.94 0.34
C GLU A 88 6.91 11.35 -1.00
N MET A 89 7.17 10.07 -1.24
CA MET A 89 6.78 9.42 -2.50
C MET A 89 5.27 9.23 -2.64
N THR A 90 4.51 9.23 -1.54
CA THR A 90 3.05 9.04 -1.56
C THR A 90 2.30 10.03 -2.44
N ARG A 91 2.90 11.20 -2.72
CA ARG A 91 2.40 12.12 -3.73
C ARG A 91 2.11 11.41 -5.07
N GLU A 92 3.00 10.54 -5.54
CA GLU A 92 2.83 9.82 -6.81
C GLU A 92 1.57 8.93 -6.81
N LEU A 93 1.30 8.25 -5.69
CA LEU A 93 0.11 7.41 -5.50
C LEU A 93 -1.17 8.26 -5.49
N THR A 94 -1.14 9.40 -4.78
CA THR A 94 -2.30 10.30 -4.73
C THR A 94 -2.57 10.98 -6.07
N GLU A 95 -1.53 11.30 -6.86
CA GLU A 95 -1.68 11.81 -8.23
C GLU A 95 -2.23 10.75 -9.20
N ALA A 96 -1.97 9.47 -8.94
CA ALA A 96 -2.63 8.35 -9.63
C ALA A 96 -4.06 8.07 -9.16
N GLY A 97 -4.55 8.78 -8.14
CA GLY A 97 -5.92 8.70 -7.65
C GLY A 97 -6.13 7.72 -6.49
N GLU A 98 -5.06 7.16 -5.93
CA GLU A 98 -5.15 6.33 -4.73
C GLU A 98 -5.41 7.19 -3.49
N LEU A 99 -6.36 6.78 -2.65
CA LEU A 99 -6.63 7.43 -1.38
C LEU A 99 -5.70 6.86 -0.31
N VAL A 100 -4.83 7.68 0.28
CA VAL A 100 -3.84 7.20 1.27
C VAL A 100 -4.08 7.81 2.65
N ARG A 101 -4.05 6.98 3.69
CA ARG A 101 -4.15 7.39 5.10
C ARG A 101 -3.08 6.77 5.98
N TRP A 102 -2.74 7.45 7.07
CA TRP A 102 -1.67 7.10 8.00
C TRP A 102 -2.20 7.02 9.43
N LEU A 103 -1.86 5.94 10.14
CA LEU A 103 -2.24 5.71 11.53
C LEU A 103 -0.98 5.53 12.39
N PRO A 104 -0.75 6.40 13.39
CA PRO A 104 0.30 6.16 14.38
C PRO A 104 0.06 4.85 15.14
N ARG A 105 1.08 3.99 15.21
CA ARG A 105 1.01 2.66 15.85
C ARG A 105 0.54 2.68 17.30
N ARG A 106 0.87 3.75 18.03
CA ARG A 106 0.38 3.97 19.40
C ARG A 106 -1.15 4.06 19.52
N ARG A 107 -1.88 4.20 18.41
CA ARG A 107 -3.35 4.25 18.35
C ARG A 107 -4.00 2.91 17.93
N THR A 108 -3.24 1.81 17.95
CA THR A 108 -3.71 0.49 17.49
C THR A 108 -3.81 -0.56 18.59
N THR A 109 -3.54 -0.23 19.85
CA THR A 109 -3.51 -1.19 20.96
C THR A 109 -4.82 -1.99 21.11
N ASP A 110 -5.95 -1.37 20.80
CA ASP A 110 -7.29 -1.95 20.88
C ASP A 110 -7.81 -2.49 19.54
N LEU A 111 -6.98 -2.51 18.49
CA LEU A 111 -7.35 -3.01 17.16
C LEU A 111 -6.95 -4.48 16.99
N ALA A 112 -7.87 -5.28 16.46
CA ALA A 112 -7.58 -6.62 15.98
C ALA A 112 -6.98 -6.55 14.57
N LEU A 113 -5.67 -6.42 14.49
CA LEU A 113 -4.92 -6.33 13.22
C LEU A 113 -4.41 -7.70 12.76
N PRO A 114 -4.30 -7.94 11.45
CA PRO A 114 -3.55 -9.07 10.95
C PRO A 114 -2.05 -8.85 11.22
N GLY A 115 -1.28 -9.93 11.23
CA GLY A 115 0.18 -9.86 11.38
C GLY A 115 0.93 -9.51 10.08
N ASN A 116 0.23 -9.51 8.94
CA ASN A 116 0.80 -9.36 7.61
C ASN A 116 0.13 -8.23 6.85
N ASP A 117 0.88 -7.63 5.93
CA ASP A 117 0.34 -6.68 4.96
C ASP A 117 -0.51 -7.42 3.92
N PHE A 118 -1.48 -6.74 3.33
CA PHE A 118 -2.35 -7.38 2.35
C PHE A 118 -3.03 -6.40 1.42
N TRP A 119 -3.40 -6.89 0.24
CA TRP A 119 -4.45 -6.34 -0.60
C TRP A 119 -5.76 -7.11 -0.46
N ILE A 120 -6.90 -6.43 -0.61
CA ILE A 120 -8.20 -7.02 -0.93
C ILE A 120 -8.73 -6.39 -2.21
N PHE A 121 -9.15 -7.22 -3.16
CA PHE A 121 -9.79 -6.81 -4.41
C PHE A 121 -11.27 -7.23 -4.41
N ASP A 122 -12.16 -6.26 -4.61
CA ASP A 122 -13.62 -6.40 -4.71
C ASP A 122 -14.29 -7.13 -3.52
N GLY A 123 -13.60 -7.25 -2.39
CA GLY A 123 -14.04 -8.05 -1.24
C GLY A 123 -14.09 -9.56 -1.52
N ARG A 124 -13.39 -10.04 -2.56
CA ARG A 124 -13.47 -11.42 -3.05
C ARG A 124 -12.13 -12.15 -3.09
N LEU A 125 -11.03 -11.42 -3.23
CA LEU A 125 -9.70 -11.99 -3.29
C LEU A 125 -8.76 -11.16 -2.42
N ALA A 126 -8.03 -11.82 -1.53
CA ALA A 126 -6.93 -11.19 -0.81
C ALA A 126 -5.60 -11.71 -1.35
N ARG A 127 -4.61 -10.79 -1.42
CA ARG A 127 -3.19 -11.09 -1.63
C ARG A 127 -2.46 -10.69 -0.35
N VAL A 128 -2.07 -11.66 0.44
CA VAL A 128 -1.35 -11.45 1.71
C VAL A 128 0.14 -11.53 1.44
N HIS A 129 0.88 -10.50 1.87
CA HIS A 129 2.31 -10.40 1.66
C HIS A 129 3.08 -11.03 2.83
N HIS A 130 3.98 -11.95 2.51
CA HIS A 130 4.91 -12.53 3.47
C HIS A 130 6.30 -11.95 3.24
N PHE A 131 6.81 -11.21 4.23
CA PHE A 131 8.12 -10.59 4.20
C PHE A 131 9.08 -11.25 5.19
N ASP A 132 10.37 -11.24 4.88
CA ASP A 132 11.40 -11.62 5.84
C ASP A 132 11.63 -10.50 6.89
N GLY A 133 12.55 -10.75 7.83
CA GLY A 133 12.91 -9.79 8.87
C GLY A 133 13.51 -8.48 8.33
N ASN A 134 14.10 -8.51 7.13
CA ASN A 134 14.68 -7.35 6.47
C ASN A 134 13.68 -6.64 5.54
N GLY A 135 12.44 -7.15 5.44
CA GLY A 135 11.40 -6.57 4.61
C GLY A 135 11.47 -6.97 3.14
N ALA A 136 12.26 -7.98 2.78
CA ALA A 136 12.25 -8.55 1.44
C ALA A 136 11.01 -9.43 1.25
N VAL A 137 10.38 -9.35 0.07
CA VAL A 137 9.25 -10.21 -0.27
C VAL A 137 9.73 -11.65 -0.34
N VAL A 138 9.09 -12.52 0.44
CA VAL A 138 9.34 -13.97 0.43
C VAL A 138 8.32 -14.68 -0.45
N ALA A 139 7.04 -14.37 -0.26
CA ALA A 139 5.94 -14.96 -0.99
C ALA A 139 4.67 -14.10 -0.91
N ASP A 140 3.78 -14.33 -1.86
CA ASP A 140 2.39 -13.88 -1.77
C ASP A 140 1.47 -15.08 -1.61
N GLU A 141 0.52 -14.95 -0.70
CA GLU A 141 -0.57 -15.90 -0.53
C GLU A 141 -1.86 -15.31 -1.10
N PHE A 142 -2.56 -16.10 -1.91
CA PHE A 142 -3.86 -15.73 -2.47
C PHE A 142 -4.96 -16.52 -1.80
N THR A 143 -6.01 -15.84 -1.36
CA THR A 143 -7.13 -16.48 -0.66
C THR A 143 -8.47 -15.84 -1.00
N GLU A 144 -9.48 -16.69 -1.17
CA GLU A 144 -10.89 -16.31 -1.34
C GLU A 144 -11.74 -16.79 -0.14
N ASP A 145 -11.11 -17.19 0.98
CA ASP A 145 -11.82 -17.64 2.18
C ASP A 145 -12.69 -16.50 2.75
N PRO A 146 -14.03 -16.65 2.78
CA PRO A 146 -14.93 -15.61 3.25
C PRO A 146 -14.67 -15.17 4.70
N ALA A 147 -14.23 -16.08 5.57
CA ALA A 147 -13.98 -15.75 6.98
C ALA A 147 -12.75 -14.85 7.11
N LEU A 148 -11.68 -15.19 6.40
CA LEU A 148 -10.45 -14.39 6.38
C LEU A 148 -10.66 -13.05 5.67
N LEU A 149 -11.34 -13.02 4.53
CA LEU A 149 -11.68 -11.78 3.82
C LEU A 149 -12.46 -10.82 4.72
N LYS A 150 -13.45 -11.32 5.47
CA LYS A 150 -14.21 -10.52 6.43
C LYS A 150 -13.32 -9.96 7.53
N HIS A 151 -12.39 -10.76 8.08
CA HIS A 151 -11.45 -10.30 9.09
C HIS A 151 -10.54 -9.19 8.56
N LEU A 152 -9.90 -9.40 7.41
CA LEU A 152 -8.99 -8.44 6.80
C LEU A 152 -9.70 -7.13 6.43
N ALA A 153 -10.90 -7.22 5.83
CA ALA A 153 -11.70 -6.03 5.51
C ALA A 153 -12.11 -5.26 6.77
N SER A 154 -12.53 -5.96 7.83
CA SER A 154 -12.89 -5.32 9.11
C SER A 154 -11.70 -4.63 9.77
N ALA A 155 -10.51 -5.25 9.71
CA ALA A 155 -9.28 -4.66 10.22
C ALA A 155 -8.90 -3.41 9.41
N PHE A 156 -8.97 -3.48 8.09
CA PHE A 156 -8.72 -2.33 7.21
C PHE A 156 -9.63 -1.16 7.54
N GLU A 157 -10.96 -1.35 7.62
CA GLU A 157 -11.90 -0.26 7.89
C GLU A 157 -11.69 0.34 9.29
N SER A 158 -11.39 -0.49 10.30
CA SER A 158 -11.07 0.00 11.66
C SER A 158 -9.82 0.90 11.68
N VAL A 159 -8.83 0.59 10.85
CA VAL A 159 -7.65 1.45 10.66
C VAL A 159 -8.04 2.70 9.89
N TRP A 160 -8.75 2.55 8.77
CA TRP A 160 -9.13 3.61 7.85
C TRP A 160 -9.92 4.74 8.53
N GLU A 161 -10.87 4.38 9.39
CA GLU A 161 -11.70 5.33 10.15
C GLU A 161 -10.87 6.18 11.13
N ARG A 162 -9.77 5.63 11.67
CA ARG A 162 -8.90 6.32 12.65
C ARG A 162 -7.73 7.06 12.01
N ALA A 163 -7.33 6.63 10.82
CA ALA A 163 -6.17 7.11 10.10
C ALA A 163 -6.38 8.52 9.53
N THR A 164 -5.29 9.28 9.47
CA THR A 164 -5.26 10.66 8.97
C THR A 164 -5.02 10.64 7.46
N PRO A 165 -5.82 11.35 6.64
CA PRO A 165 -5.53 11.56 5.21
C PRO A 165 -4.11 12.09 4.98
N HIS A 166 -3.45 11.61 3.93
CA HIS A 166 -2.05 11.94 3.63
C HIS A 166 -1.78 13.45 3.62
N GLU A 167 -2.66 14.23 3.03
CA GLU A 167 -2.57 15.69 2.94
C GLU A 167 -2.56 16.39 4.31
N ASN A 168 -3.02 15.71 5.37
CA ASN A 168 -3.11 16.23 6.73
C ASN A 168 -2.13 15.54 7.70
N TYR A 169 -1.42 14.49 7.27
CA TYR A 169 -0.52 13.74 8.13
C TYR A 169 0.91 14.26 8.02
N GLN A 170 1.42 14.83 9.11
CA GLN A 170 2.79 15.38 9.21
C GLN A 170 3.68 14.44 10.02
N ILE A 171 4.93 14.27 9.58
CA ILE A 171 5.94 13.37 10.18
C ILE A 171 7.16 14.13 10.69
#